data_AF-A0A819EB74-F1
#
_entry.id   AF-A0A819EB74-F1
#
_cell.length_a   1.000
_cell.length_b   1.000
_cell.length_c   1.000
_cell.angle_alpha   90.00
_cell.angle_beta   90.00
_cell.angle_gamma   90.00
#
_symmetry.space_group_name_H-M   'P 1'
#
loop_
_entity.id
_entity.type
_entity.pdbx_description
1 polymer ?
#
loop_
_entity_poly.entity_id
_entity_poly.type
_entity_poly.pdbx_seq_one_letter_code
_entity_poly.pdbx_strand_id
1 'polypeptide(L)'
;MRSVFHRFVLYSTLYVAQNDVLHLNVGVVYFCTLRSTLTFIKGTIFDALFDIDQKLFLDRDNRIFLDYDPELFKLLLNQSRRWIE
;
A
#
# COMPACT_ATOMS: atom_id res chain seq x y z
N MET A 1 -20.85 23.23 -24.03
CA MET A 1 -20.98 21.86 -23.48
C MET A 1 -19.99 21.72 -22.34
N ARG A 2 -20.48 21.49 -21.11
CA ARG A 2 -19.67 21.49 -19.89
C ARG A 2 -19.13 20.08 -19.59
N SER A 3 -17.89 20.08 -19.06
CA SER A 3 -17.32 19.14 -18.10
C SER A 3 -16.69 17.85 -18.64
N VAL A 4 -15.36 17.77 -18.52
CA VAL A 4 -14.69 16.56 -18.02
C VAL A 4 -13.58 16.98 -17.05
N PHE A 5 -13.95 16.96 -15.77
CA PHE A 5 -13.14 16.73 -14.56
C PHE A 5 -11.66 17.12 -14.56
N HIS A 6 -11.41 18.32 -14.03
CA HIS A 6 -10.16 18.68 -13.36
C HIS A 6 -10.34 18.39 -11.86
N ARG A 7 -9.67 17.38 -11.28
CA ARG A 7 -9.54 17.32 -9.81
C ARG A 7 -8.28 16.60 -9.31
N PHE A 8 -7.27 17.42 -9.00
CA PHE A 8 -6.34 17.33 -7.87
C PHE A 8 -5.51 16.04 -7.70
N VAL A 9 -4.32 16.04 -8.30
CA VAL A 9 -3.15 15.35 -7.74
C VAL A 9 -2.55 16.29 -6.68
N LEU A 10 -2.97 16.16 -5.42
CA LEU A 10 -2.27 16.82 -4.32
C LEU A 10 -1.04 15.98 -3.97
N TYR A 11 0.13 16.57 -4.18
CA TYR A 11 1.44 16.06 -3.79
C TYR A 11 1.63 16.17 -2.26
N SER A 12 0.78 15.54 -1.45
CA SER A 12 1.16 15.26 -0.07
C SER A 12 1.82 13.90 -0.06
N THR A 13 3.13 13.85 0.15
CA THR A 13 3.81 12.63 0.56
C THR A 13 3.03 12.05 1.74
N LEU A 14 2.35 10.92 1.55
CA LEU A 14 1.63 10.26 2.63
C LEU A 14 2.67 9.79 3.64
N TYR A 15 2.79 10.50 4.76
CA TYR A 15 3.59 10.03 5.87
C TYR A 15 2.82 8.89 6.54
N VAL A 16 3.20 7.66 6.21
CA VAL A 16 2.63 6.46 6.82
C VAL A 16 3.52 6.08 8.01
N ALA A 17 3.03 6.22 9.22
CA ALA A 17 3.70 5.79 10.44
C ALA A 17 3.64 4.26 10.59
N GLN A 18 4.54 3.67 11.39
CA GLN A 18 4.65 2.21 11.55
C GLN A 18 3.36 1.54 12.03
N ASN A 19 2.55 2.25 12.81
CA ASN A 19 1.30 1.75 13.37
C ASN A 19 0.07 2.09 12.51
N ASP A 20 0.26 2.70 11.35
CA ASP A 20 -0.86 3.05 10.47
C ASP A 20 -1.40 1.80 9.80
N VAL A 21 -2.73 1.75 9.74
CA VAL A 21 -3.47 0.74 9.00
C VAL A 21 -3.46 1.12 7.52
N LEU A 22 -2.97 0.21 6.71
CA LEU A 22 -2.91 0.31 5.27
C LEU A 22 -4.04 -0.51 4.64
N HIS A 23 -4.84 0.16 3.80
CA HIS A 23 -5.82 -0.48 2.94
C HIS A 23 -5.21 -0.65 1.55
N LEU A 24 -5.12 -1.90 1.10
CA LEU A 24 -4.47 -2.26 -0.16
C LEU A 24 -5.49 -2.83 -1.14
N ASN A 25 -5.30 -2.53 -2.41
CA ASN A 25 -5.93 -3.19 -3.54
C ASN A 25 -4.85 -3.93 -4.33
N VAL A 26 -4.85 -5.26 -4.24
CA VAL A 26 -3.85 -6.14 -4.86
C VAL A 26 -4.54 -6.98 -5.92
N GLY A 27 -4.37 -6.65 -7.20
CA GLY A 27 -5.01 -7.40 -8.29
C GLY A 27 -6.54 -7.52 -8.14
N VAL A 28 -7.22 -6.47 -7.63
CA VAL A 28 -8.68 -6.43 -7.35
C VAL A 28 -9.11 -7.16 -6.06
N VAL A 29 -8.17 -7.70 -5.29
CA VAL A 29 -8.42 -8.25 -3.95
C VAL A 29 -7.96 -7.27 -2.87
N TYR A 30 -8.79 -7.06 -1.85
CA TYR A 30 -8.54 -6.04 -0.83
C TYR A 30 -7.92 -6.63 0.43
N PHE A 31 -6.87 -5.98 0.93
CA PHE A 31 -6.16 -6.36 2.15
C PHE A 31 -6.11 -5.20 3.14
N CYS A 32 -5.97 -5.54 4.41
CA CYS A 32 -5.80 -4.60 5.51
C CYS A 32 -4.66 -5.08 6.41
N THR A 33 -3.69 -4.22 6.69
CA THR A 33 -2.50 -4.57 7.49
C THR A 33 -1.83 -3.33 8.08
N LEU A 34 -0.91 -3.50 9.03
CA LEU A 34 -0.07 -2.40 9.51
C LEU A 34 1.10 -2.14 8.55
N ARG A 35 1.59 -0.90 8.49
CA ARG A 35 2.86 -0.58 7.82
C ARG A 35 4.01 -1.41 8.37
N SER A 36 4.10 -1.57 9.69
CA SER A 36 5.13 -2.38 10.34
C SER A 36 5.13 -3.83 9.84
N THR A 37 3.95 -4.39 9.53
CA THR A 37 3.85 -5.72 8.94
C THR A 37 4.50 -5.81 7.57
N LEU A 38 4.22 -4.86 6.67
CA LEU A 38 4.78 -4.88 5.32
C LEU A 38 6.26 -4.48 5.27
N THR A 39 6.71 -3.65 6.21
CA THR A 39 8.07 -3.11 6.25
C THR A 39 8.98 -3.79 7.27
N PHE A 40 8.56 -4.93 7.82
CA PHE A 40 9.34 -5.67 8.82
C PHE A 40 10.68 -6.14 8.27
N ILE A 41 10.67 -6.72 7.07
CA ILE A 41 11.89 -7.18 6.40
C ILE A 41 12.52 -6.01 5.66
N LYS A 42 13.62 -5.49 6.20
CA LYS A 42 14.35 -4.35 5.65
C LYS A 42 15.03 -4.67 4.31
N GLY A 43 15.10 -3.67 3.43
CA GLY A 43 15.72 -3.78 2.11
C GLY A 43 14.92 -4.56 1.07
N THR A 44 13.67 -4.90 1.39
CA THR A 44 12.74 -5.51 0.42
C THR A 44 12.02 -4.45 -0.41
N ILE A 45 11.39 -4.87 -1.50
CA ILE A 45 10.55 -3.97 -2.31
C ILE A 45 9.40 -3.36 -1.51
N PHE A 46 8.85 -4.08 -0.52
CA PHE A 46 7.80 -3.54 0.35
C PHE A 46 8.35 -2.51 1.33
N ASP A 47 9.53 -2.72 1.91
CA ASP A 47 10.19 -1.71 2.74
C ASP A 47 10.48 -0.44 1.94
N ALA A 48 10.98 -0.59 0.71
CA ALA A 48 11.25 0.52 -0.21
C ALA A 48 9.98 1.26 -0.68
N LEU A 49 8.88 0.53 -0.93
CA LEU A 49 7.61 1.11 -1.39
C LEU A 49 7.02 2.12 -0.39
N PHE A 50 7.26 1.89 0.90
CA PHE A 50 6.81 2.77 1.97
C PHE A 50 7.91 3.69 2.50
N ASP A 51 9.08 3.74 1.86
CA ASP A 51 10.11 4.71 2.23
C ASP A 51 9.65 6.14 1.90
N ILE A 52 10.27 7.11 2.55
CA ILE A 52 9.92 8.53 2.42
C ILE A 52 10.04 8.94 0.94
N ASP A 53 9.09 9.75 0.48
CA ASP A 53 9.02 10.34 -0.87
C ASP A 53 8.56 9.43 -2.03
N GLN A 54 8.11 8.21 -1.76
CA GLN A 54 7.49 7.38 -2.79
C GLN A 54 6.05 7.82 -3.11
N LYS A 55 5.74 7.94 -4.41
CA LYS A 55 4.36 8.15 -4.87
C LYS A 55 3.63 6.82 -4.89
N LEU A 56 2.69 6.67 -3.97
CA LEU A 56 1.77 5.53 -3.95
C LEU A 56 0.63 5.76 -4.97
N PHE A 57 0.32 4.72 -5.74
CA PHE A 57 -0.87 4.71 -6.57
C PHE A 57 -2.09 4.38 -5.72
N LEU A 58 -3.15 5.16 -5.88
CA LEU A 58 -4.41 4.94 -5.18
C LEU A 58 -5.50 4.54 -6.18
N ASP A 59 -6.37 3.63 -5.77
CA ASP A 59 -7.59 3.35 -6.51
C ASP A 59 -8.69 4.39 -6.24
N ARG A 60 -9.89 4.16 -6.79
CA ARG A 60 -11.04 5.08 -6.66
C ARG A 60 -11.53 5.23 -5.21
N ASP A 61 -11.20 4.28 -4.33
CA ASP A 61 -11.59 4.24 -2.92
C ASP A 61 -10.44 4.67 -1.99
N ASN A 62 -9.38 5.29 -2.53
CA ASN A 62 -8.15 5.68 -1.81
C ASN A 62 -7.37 4.52 -1.18
N ARG A 63 -7.47 3.30 -1.73
CA ARG A 63 -6.63 2.16 -1.32
C ARG A 63 -5.34 2.15 -2.12
N ILE A 64 -4.24 1.74 -1.50
CA ILE A 64 -2.94 1.60 -2.17
C ILE A 64 -3.03 0.46 -3.18
N PHE A 65 -2.89 0.81 -4.46
CA PHE A 65 -2.93 -0.14 -5.55
C PHE A 65 -1.57 -0.82 -5.74
N LEU A 66 -1.58 -2.14 -5.73
CA LEU A 66 -0.42 -2.99 -6.01
C LEU A 66 -0.77 -3.95 -7.15
N ASP A 67 0.02 -3.93 -8.21
CA ASP A 67 -0.15 -4.79 -9.39
C ASP A 67 0.55 -6.14 -9.18
N TYR A 68 0.07 -6.91 -8.20
CA TYR A 68 0.57 -8.25 -7.88
C TYR A 68 -0.55 -9.29 -7.89
N ASP A 69 -0.16 -10.57 -8.01
CA ASP A 69 -1.06 -11.70 -7.77
C ASP A 69 -1.49 -11.72 -6.28
N PRO A 70 -2.81 -11.72 -6.01
CA PRO A 70 -3.32 -11.64 -4.64
C PRO A 70 -3.09 -12.89 -3.79
N GLU A 71 -3.01 -14.08 -4.39
CA GLU A 71 -2.77 -15.32 -3.65
C GLU A 71 -1.30 -15.41 -3.19
N LEU A 72 -0.37 -15.05 -4.07
CA LEU A 72 1.05 -14.94 -3.70
C LEU A 72 1.27 -13.85 -2.65
N PHE A 73 0.63 -12.69 -2.82
CA PHE A 73 0.72 -11.60 -1.86
C PHE A 73 0.20 -12.01 -0.48
N LYS A 74 -0.93 -12.75 -0.42
CA LYS A 74 -1.49 -13.26 0.83
C LYS A 74 -0.52 -14.18 1.58
N LEU A 75 0.22 -15.03 0.87
CA LEU A 75 1.25 -15.88 1.48
C LEU A 75 2.36 -15.02 2.10
N LEU A 76 2.89 -14.05 1.35
CA LEU A 76 3.92 -13.14 1.84
C LEU A 76 3.45 -12.36 3.07
N LEU A 77 2.25 -11.78 3.01
CA LEU A 77 1.66 -11.03 4.10
C LEU A 77 1.50 -11.89 5.36
N ASN A 78 1.04 -13.13 5.22
CA ASN A 78 0.89 -14.04 6.36
C ASN A 78 2.23 -14.48 6.96
N GLN A 79 3.27 -14.65 6.14
CA GLN A 79 4.62 -14.90 6.65
C GLN A 79 5.13 -13.70 7.46
N SER A 80 4.97 -12.48 6.94
CA SER A 80 5.38 -11.26 7.65
C SER A 80 4.67 -11.09 9.00
N ARG A 81 3.37 -11.42 9.09
CA ARG A 81 2.62 -11.37 10.36
C ARG A 81 3.21 -12.30 11.41
N ARG A 82 3.53 -13.53 11.02
CA ARG A 82 4.10 -14.53 11.93
C ARG A 82 5.48 -14.17 12.46
N TRP A 83 6.26 -13.37 11.74
CA TRP A 83 7.61 -12.99 12.16
C TRP A 83 7.64 -11.81 13.13
N ILE A 84 6.49 -11.16 13.37
CA ILE A 84 6.34 -10.02 14.28
C ILE A 84 5.76 -10.46 15.63
N GLU A 85 5.23 -11.68 15.72
CA GLU A 85 4.87 -12.35 16.99
C GLU A 85 6.12 -12.78 17.77
#